data_AF-A0A353VRG8-F1
#
_entry.id   AF-A0A353VRG8-F1
#
_cell.length_a   1.000
_cell.length_b   1.000
_cell.length_c   1.000
_cell.angle_alpha   90.00
_cell.angle_beta   90.00
_cell.angle_gamma   90.00
#
_symmetry.space_group_name_H-M   'P 1'
#
loop_
_entity.id
_entity.type
_entity.pdbx_description
1 polymer ?
#
loop_
_entity_poly.entity_id
_entity_poly.type
_entity_poly.pdbx_seq_one_letter_code
_entity_poly.pdbx_strand_id
1 'polypeptide(L)'
;MAGKYALKQTIFKGIPIPEGGFLSKPLVTEVNAEEKYQLFFNSFFSDEGDYREFVSSEDKRSASDLLSNGKTSANVVTTIRILRSELQKYLIDNNIIKP
;
A
#
# COMPACT_ATOMS: atom_id res chain seq x y z
N MET A 1 3.27 2.74 10.54
CA MET A 1 4.17 3.09 9.42
C MET A 1 4.12 2.08 8.25
N ALA A 2 3.93 0.78 8.48
CA ALA A 2 3.88 -0.23 7.40
C ALA A 2 2.71 -0.04 6.39
N GLY A 3 1.50 0.32 6.86
CA GLY A 3 0.31 0.49 6.00
C GLY A 3 0.43 1.64 4.99
N LYS A 4 0.94 2.80 5.41
CA LYS A 4 1.18 3.96 4.53
C LYS A 4 2.14 3.60 3.38
N TYR A 5 3.24 2.90 3.71
CA TYR A 5 4.21 2.46 2.71
C TYR A 5 3.62 1.44 1.73
N ALA A 6 2.89 0.44 2.23
CA ALA A 6 2.25 -0.57 1.39
C ALA A 6 1.23 0.02 0.41
N LEU A 7 0.40 0.98 0.86
CA LEU A 7 -0.50 1.69 -0.07
C LEU A 7 0.27 2.51 -1.08
N LYS A 8 1.29 3.25 -0.64
CA LYS A 8 2.09 4.08 -1.55
C LYS A 8 2.72 3.23 -2.66
N GLN A 9 3.28 2.07 -2.32
CA GLN A 9 3.76 1.09 -3.29
C GLN A 9 2.64 0.63 -4.22
N THR A 10 1.49 0.24 -3.67
CA THR A 10 0.34 -0.25 -4.47
C THR A 10 -0.21 0.80 -5.43
N ILE A 11 -0.23 2.07 -5.03
CA ILE A 11 -0.75 3.18 -5.83
C ILE A 11 0.20 3.51 -6.99
N PHE A 12 1.50 3.71 -6.71
CA PHE A 12 2.43 4.30 -7.70
C PHE A 12 3.38 3.30 -8.36
N LYS A 13 3.74 2.21 -7.67
CA LYS A 13 4.78 1.27 -8.14
C LYS A 13 4.23 -0.12 -8.47
N GLY A 14 3.11 -0.50 -7.88
CA GLY A 14 2.66 -1.87 -7.84
C GLY A 14 3.48 -2.73 -6.89
N ILE A 15 3.07 -3.99 -6.73
CA ILE A 15 3.78 -4.98 -5.90
C ILE A 15 4.49 -5.94 -6.85
N PRO A 16 5.82 -5.87 -7.01
CA PRO A 16 6.56 -6.76 -7.90
C PRO A 16 6.66 -8.17 -7.31
N ILE A 17 6.69 -9.19 -8.18
CA ILE A 17 7.02 -10.57 -7.81
C ILE A 17 8.42 -10.96 -8.28
N PRO A 18 9.12 -11.83 -7.52
CA PRO A 18 10.49 -12.26 -7.85
C PRO A 18 10.58 -13.00 -9.20
N GLU A 19 9.51 -13.62 -9.67
CA GLU A 19 9.45 -14.31 -10.97
C GLU A 19 9.37 -13.38 -12.20
N GLY A 20 9.41 -12.05 -11.99
CA GLY A 20 9.28 -11.09 -13.07
C GLY A 20 7.81 -10.84 -13.41
N GLY A 21 7.23 -9.84 -12.74
CA GLY A 21 5.83 -9.47 -12.90
C GLY A 21 5.36 -8.64 -11.72
N PHE A 22 4.05 -8.41 -11.66
CA PHE A 22 3.43 -7.71 -10.54
C PHE A 22 2.30 -8.55 -9.94
N LEU A 23 2.34 -8.80 -8.63
CA LEU A 23 1.22 -9.28 -7.83
C LEU A 23 0.02 -8.32 -7.96
N SER A 24 0.32 -7.02 -8.00
CA SER A 24 -0.67 -5.98 -8.30
C SER A 24 -0.02 -4.87 -9.13
N LYS A 25 -0.63 -4.54 -10.26
CA LYS A 25 -0.24 -3.37 -11.06
C LYS A 25 -0.50 -2.08 -10.27
N PRO A 26 0.33 -1.03 -10.49
CA PRO A 26 0.06 0.29 -9.94
C PRO A 26 -1.33 0.78 -10.34
N LEU A 27 -2.01 1.46 -9.43
CA LEU A 27 -3.31 2.09 -9.71
C LEU A 27 -3.15 3.37 -10.52
N VAL A 28 -2.04 4.08 -10.31
CA VAL A 28 -1.71 5.33 -10.97
C VAL A 28 -0.49 5.10 -11.84
N THR A 29 -0.68 5.12 -13.16
CA THR A 29 0.41 4.99 -14.14
C THR A 29 0.86 6.32 -14.72
N GLU A 30 0.23 7.42 -14.30
CA GLU A 30 0.57 8.76 -14.76
C GLU A 30 1.97 9.18 -14.24
N VAL A 31 2.80 9.68 -15.14
CA VAL A 31 4.16 10.14 -14.80
C VAL A 31 4.05 11.34 -13.87
N ASN A 32 4.86 11.35 -12.81
CA ASN A 32 4.87 12.38 -11.77
C ASN A 32 3.53 12.56 -11.03
N ALA A 33 2.67 11.55 -10.99
CA ALA A 33 1.40 11.64 -10.26
C ALA A 33 1.57 11.92 -8.76
N GLU A 34 2.65 11.45 -8.15
CA GLU A 34 2.99 11.79 -6.76
C GLU A 34 3.13 13.30 -6.55
N GLU A 35 3.81 13.99 -7.47
CA GLU A 35 4.04 15.44 -7.41
C GLU A 35 2.80 16.22 -7.83
N LYS A 36 2.16 15.79 -8.92
CA LYS A 36 0.96 16.44 -9.46
C LYS A 36 -0.19 16.47 -8.46
N TYR A 37 -0.38 15.39 -7.72
CA TYR A 37 -1.43 15.26 -6.71
C TYR A 37 -0.86 15.30 -5.28
N GLN A 38 0.29 15.94 -5.09
CA GLN A 38 0.98 15.98 -3.78
C GLN A 38 0.07 16.50 -2.67
N LEU A 39 -0.71 17.55 -2.92
CA LEU A 39 -1.65 18.11 -1.93
C LEU A 39 -2.72 17.10 -1.49
N PHE A 40 -3.26 16.35 -2.45
CA PHE A 40 -4.24 15.29 -2.19
C PHE A 40 -3.60 14.16 -1.40
N PHE A 41 -2.47 13.63 -1.89
CA PHE A 41 -1.80 12.50 -1.24
C PHE A 41 -1.22 12.86 0.14
N ASN A 42 -0.81 14.11 0.36
CA ASN A 42 -0.40 14.58 1.68
C ASN A 42 -1.55 14.52 2.69
N SER A 43 -2.75 14.96 2.31
CA SER A 43 -3.93 14.85 3.19
C SER A 43 -4.36 13.39 3.34
N PHE A 44 -4.40 12.64 2.24
CA PHE A 44 -4.77 11.22 2.23
C PHE A 44 -3.87 10.36 3.15
N PHE A 45 -2.55 10.62 3.17
CA PHE A 45 -1.59 9.90 4.01
C PHE A 45 -1.28 10.62 5.34
N SER A 46 -1.99 11.69 5.67
CA SER A 46 -1.90 12.33 6.98
C SER A 46 -2.29 11.36 8.09
N ASP A 47 -1.96 11.66 9.34
CA ASP A 47 -2.20 10.72 10.42
C ASP A 47 -3.67 10.32 10.56
N GLU A 48 -4.60 11.24 10.31
CA GLU A 48 -6.05 11.00 10.29
C GLU A 48 -6.64 10.92 8.87
N GLY A 49 -5.80 10.69 7.86
CA GLY A 49 -6.24 10.66 6.46
C GLY A 49 -6.98 9.38 6.07
N ASP A 50 -7.69 9.43 4.94
CA ASP A 50 -8.57 8.36 4.44
C ASP A 50 -7.84 7.04 4.13
N TYR A 51 -6.49 7.05 4.04
CA TYR A 51 -5.72 5.83 3.81
C TYR A 51 -6.05 4.72 4.81
N ARG A 52 -6.49 5.06 6.04
CA ARG A 52 -6.86 4.11 7.09
C ARG A 52 -8.06 3.24 6.71
N GLU A 53 -9.01 3.76 5.94
CA GLU A 53 -10.18 3.00 5.51
C GLU A 53 -9.80 1.90 4.51
N PHE A 54 -8.72 2.12 3.76
CA PHE A 54 -8.22 1.19 2.76
C PHE A 54 -7.16 0.22 3.31
N VAL A 55 -6.73 0.40 4.56
CA VAL A 55 -5.78 -0.47 5.28
C VAL A 55 -6.53 -1.16 6.40
N SER A 56 -6.89 -2.44 6.21
CA SER A 56 -7.25 -3.28 7.33
C SER A 56 -6.03 -4.10 7.75
N SER A 57 -5.48 -3.76 8.91
CA SER A 57 -4.59 -4.63 9.66
C SER A 57 -5.44 -5.59 10.48
N GLU A 58 -6.17 -6.48 9.80
CA GLU A 58 -6.86 -7.56 10.49
C GLU A 58 -5.79 -8.58 10.93
N ASP A 59 -5.41 -8.47 12.20
CA ASP A 59 -4.48 -9.36 12.87
C ASP A 59 -5.00 -10.80 12.81
N LYS A 60 -4.33 -11.66 12.05
CA LYS A 60 -4.13 -13.06 12.43
C LYS A 60 -2.75 -13.51 12.00
N ARG A 61 -1.79 -13.28 12.89
CA ARG A 61 -0.99 -14.32 13.55
C ARG A 61 0.23 -13.65 14.16
N SER A 62 0.29 -13.69 15.49
CA SER A 62 1.52 -13.71 16.26
C SER A 62 2.46 -14.75 15.66
N ALA A 63 3.39 -14.34 14.80
CA ALA A 63 4.58 -15.12 14.50
C ALA A 63 5.60 -14.84 15.61
N SER A 64 5.25 -15.25 16.83
CA SER A 64 6.21 -15.51 17.91
C SER A 64 7.08 -16.75 17.60
N ASP A 65 7.11 -17.22 16.36
CA ASP A 65 7.73 -18.48 15.94
C ASP A 65 8.70 -18.28 14.76
N LEU A 66 9.59 -17.28 14.85
CA LEU A 66 10.83 -17.24 14.05
C LEU A 66 12.04 -16.85 14.92
N LEU A 67 11.99 -17.21 16.20
CA LEU A 67 13.13 -17.22 17.13
C LEU A 67 13.96 -18.52 17.03
N SER A 68 13.97 -19.18 15.87
CA SER A 68 14.80 -20.37 15.67
C SER A 68 16.00 -20.03 14.78
N ASN A 69 17.10 -19.76 15.48
CA ASN A 69 18.50 -19.89 15.06
C ASN A 69 19.00 -19.03 13.88
N GLY A 70 19.83 -18.04 14.25
CA GLY A 70 21.00 -17.66 13.46
C GLY A 70 20.89 -16.32 12.74
N LYS A 71 21.53 -15.29 13.33
CA LYS A 71 21.98 -14.05 12.68
C LYS A 71 21.19 -13.63 11.42
N THR A 72 19.96 -13.12 11.50
CA THR A 72 19.30 -12.50 10.33
C THR A 72 18.16 -11.59 10.78
N SER A 73 18.07 -10.43 10.12
CA SER A 73 17.08 -9.36 10.32
C SER A 73 15.67 -9.89 10.61
N ALA A 74 15.05 -9.36 11.68
CA ALA A 74 13.65 -9.61 11.99
C ALA A 74 12.76 -9.11 10.84
N ASN A 75 12.33 -10.02 9.97
CA ASN A 75 11.34 -9.73 8.95
C ASN A 75 9.97 -9.78 9.63
N VAL A 76 9.49 -8.61 10.07
CA VAL A 76 8.11 -8.47 10.58
C VAL A 76 7.17 -8.63 9.39
N VAL A 77 6.57 -9.81 9.25
CA VAL A 77 5.55 -10.08 8.24
C VAL A 77 4.22 -9.54 8.76
N THR A 78 3.92 -8.28 8.46
CA THR A 78 2.58 -7.71 8.69
C THR A 78 1.74 -7.94 7.44
N THR A 79 0.73 -8.79 7.52
CA THR A 79 -0.27 -8.93 6.46
C THR A 79 -1.19 -7.73 6.48
N ILE A 80 -1.09 -6.89 5.44
CA ILE A 80 -1.94 -5.70 5.28
C ILE A 80 -2.95 -5.99 4.18
N ARG A 81 -4.24 -5.93 4.51
CA ARG A 81 -5.31 -6.04 3.51
C ARG A 81 -5.56 -4.66 2.90
N ILE A 82 -5.43 -4.58 1.58
CA ILE A 82 -5.70 -3.36 0.81
C ILE A 82 -6.99 -3.55 0.01
N LEU A 83 -7.97 -2.68 0.23
CA LEU A 83 -9.24 -2.69 -0.50
C LEU A 83 -9.06 -2.03 -1.88
N ARG A 84 -8.39 -2.75 -2.80
CA ARG A 84 -7.95 -2.22 -4.11
C ARG A 84 -9.09 -1.66 -4.95
N SER A 85 -10.23 -2.34 -5.02
CA SER A 85 -11.38 -1.89 -5.83
C SER A 85 -11.99 -0.59 -5.28
N GLU A 86 -12.06 -0.46 -3.95
CA GLU A 86 -12.57 0.74 -3.30
C GLU A 86 -11.58 1.89 -3.43
N LEU A 87 -10.29 1.62 -3.25
CA LEU A 87 -9.23 2.60 -3.48
C LEU A 87 -9.22 3.09 -4.93
N GLN A 88 -9.40 2.19 -5.91
CA GLN A 88 -9.53 2.57 -7.31
C GLN A 88 -10.74 3.48 -7.54
N LYS A 89 -11.91 3.12 -7.00
CA LYS A 89 -13.12 3.94 -7.10
C LYS A 89 -12.93 5.31 -6.45
N TYR A 90 -12.31 5.36 -5.27
CA TYR A 90 -11.99 6.59 -4.56
C TYR A 90 -11.08 7.52 -5.38
N LEU A 91 -10.05 6.96 -6.02
CA LEU A 91 -9.15 7.72 -6.90
C LEU A 91 -9.85 8.21 -8.18
N ILE A 92 -10.82 7.45 -8.72
CA ILE A 92 -11.64 7.90 -9.87
C ILE A 92 -12.56 9.04 -9.45
N ASP A 93 -13.24 8.91 -8.31
CA ASP A 93 -14.15 9.94 -7.77
C ASP A 93 -13.41 11.26 -7.50
N ASN A 94 -12.19 11.17 -6.98
CA ASN A 94 -11.30 12.31 -6.75
C ASN A 94 -10.54 12.79 -8.01
N ASN A 95 -10.91 12.32 -9.21
CA ASN A 95 -10.31 12.72 -10.50
C ASN A 95 -8.79 12.49 -10.60
N ILE A 96 -8.23 11.54 -9.84
CA ILE A 96 -6.80 11.20 -9.85
C ILE A 96 -6.48 10.23 -11.00
N ILE A 97 -7.38 9.28 -11.26
CA ILE A 97 -7.25 8.29 -12.34
C ILE A 97 -8.51 8.25 -13.19
N LYS A 98 -8.35 7.89 -14.46
CA LYS A 98 -9.48 7.73 -15.38
C LYS A 98 -10.10 6.34 -15.21
N PRO A 99 -11.44 6.21 -15.37
CA PRO A 99 -12.13 4.93 -15.33
C PRO A 99 -11.68 3.98 -16.45
#